data_AF-A0A5N7MT21-F1
#
_entry.id   AF-A0A5N7MT21-F1
#
_cell.length_a   1.000
_cell.length_b   1.000
_cell.length_c   1.000
_cell.angle_alpha   90.00
_cell.angle_beta   90.00
_cell.angle_gamma   90.00
#
_symmetry.space_group_name_H-M   'P 1'
#
loop_
_entity.id
_entity.type
_entity.pdbx_description
1 polymer ?
#
loop_
_entity_poly.entity_id
_entity_poly.type
_entity_poly.pdbx_seq_one_letter_code
_entity_poly.pdbx_strand_id
1 'polypeptide(L)'
;MRLIPTSAVRWLPCYRIIPSRFPPINLFERVTDPADLETVLDIESMTNDRLRNEVGSLNLVPPEDRISGPGTSPIMAAFTHLPPYGSRFTDGSFGVFYAGRTLETAIAETKYHREAFLRATSEPRIELDMRVYAVDLDAVLHDIRGMRDTMLGIYDPSSYTASQALAIEIRNSGSSGFAYDSVRKPGGECVAIFKPRVLSNCRQERHLTYVWDGSSISTVYEKRDLSL
;
A
#
# COMPACT_ATOMS: atom_id res chain seq x y z
N MET A 1 -9.38 -21.02 -17.59
CA MET A 1 -9.43 -19.88 -16.66
C MET A 1 -10.87 -19.57 -16.34
N ARG A 2 -11.30 -19.64 -15.08
CA ARG A 2 -12.58 -19.03 -14.69
C ARG A 2 -12.40 -17.53 -14.85
N LEU A 3 -13.25 -16.87 -15.65
CA LEU A 3 -13.25 -15.40 -15.71
C LEU A 3 -13.58 -14.87 -14.31
N ILE A 4 -12.63 -14.15 -13.72
CA ILE A 4 -12.89 -13.40 -12.49
C ILE A 4 -13.68 -12.15 -12.90
N PRO A 5 -14.85 -11.88 -12.28
CA PRO A 5 -15.64 -10.72 -12.65
C PRO A 5 -14.86 -9.43 -12.34
N THR A 6 -15.21 -8.38 -13.06
CA THR A 6 -14.68 -7.04 -12.80
C THR A 6 -15.79 -6.10 -12.37
N SER A 7 -15.45 -5.15 -11.50
CA SER A 7 -16.36 -4.13 -10.97
C SER A 7 -15.70 -2.75 -11.08
N ALA A 8 -16.50 -1.73 -11.38
CA ALA A 8 -16.08 -0.35 -11.20
C ALA A 8 -16.04 -0.04 -9.69
N VAL A 9 -14.86 0.34 -9.19
CA VAL A 9 -14.60 0.65 -7.79
C VAL A 9 -14.19 2.10 -7.67
N ARG A 10 -15.06 2.88 -7.02
CA ARG A 10 -14.85 4.30 -6.75
C ARG A 10 -14.91 4.57 -5.24
N TRP A 11 -13.75 4.72 -4.61
CA TRP A 11 -13.60 4.98 -3.17
C TRP A 11 -12.93 6.33 -2.95
N LEU A 12 -13.69 7.30 -2.45
CA LEU A 12 -13.28 8.71 -2.29
C LEU A 12 -13.53 9.18 -0.85
N PRO A 13 -12.69 8.81 0.13
CA PRO A 13 -11.39 8.14 0.00
C PRO A 13 -11.42 6.64 0.32
N CYS A 14 -10.29 5.98 0.07
CA CYS A 14 -9.82 4.77 0.73
C CYS A 14 -8.60 5.07 1.61
N TYR A 15 -8.23 4.15 2.50
CA TYR A 15 -7.26 4.41 3.56
C TYR A 15 -6.04 3.48 3.50
N ARG A 16 -4.85 4.08 3.47
CA ARG A 16 -3.56 3.39 3.61
C ARG A 16 -2.87 3.85 4.87
N ILE A 17 -2.34 2.92 5.65
CA ILE A 17 -1.60 3.22 6.87
C ILE A 17 -0.17 2.70 6.71
N ILE A 18 0.82 3.53 7.04
CA ILE A 18 2.24 3.14 7.03
C ILE A 18 2.91 3.58 8.34
N PRO A 19 4.01 2.92 8.76
CA PRO A 19 4.83 3.45 9.84
C PRO A 19 5.28 4.87 9.54
N SER A 20 5.14 5.77 10.51
CA SER A 20 5.67 7.12 10.41
C SER A 20 7.19 7.06 10.62
N ARG A 21 7.95 7.35 9.57
CA ARG A 21 9.36 7.74 9.69
C ARG A 21 9.46 9.23 9.45
N PHE A 22 10.09 9.94 10.38
CA PHE A 22 10.35 11.37 10.26
C PHE A 22 11.84 11.60 9.89
N PRO A 23 12.14 12.54 8.98
CA PRO A 23 11.20 13.38 8.22
C PRO A 23 10.52 12.63 7.04
N PRO A 24 9.34 13.08 6.58
CA PRO A 24 8.72 12.60 5.34
C PRO A 24 9.61 12.89 4.14
N ILE A 25 9.68 11.94 3.20
CA ILE A 25 10.40 12.09 1.93
C ILE A 25 9.38 12.53 0.87
N ASN A 26 9.53 13.75 0.35
CA ASN A 26 8.59 14.39 -0.59
C ASN A 26 9.27 14.64 -1.95
N LEU A 27 9.75 13.59 -2.62
CA LEU A 27 10.53 13.73 -3.85
C LEU A 27 9.65 13.77 -5.10
N PHE A 28 8.65 12.87 -5.20
CA PHE A 28 7.70 12.84 -6.31
C PHE A 28 6.80 14.09 -6.36
N GLU A 29 6.76 14.86 -5.27
CA GLU A 29 5.96 16.07 -5.14
C GLU A 29 6.60 17.31 -5.76
N ARG A 30 7.91 17.27 -6.05
CA ARG A 30 8.67 18.42 -6.60
C ARG A 30 8.67 18.47 -8.12
N VAL A 31 8.25 17.38 -8.76
CA VAL A 31 8.22 17.25 -10.23
C VAL A 31 6.82 17.50 -10.74
N THR A 32 6.67 18.52 -11.58
CA THR A 32 5.38 18.96 -12.10
C THR A 32 4.85 18.06 -13.23
N ASP A 33 5.73 17.49 -14.05
CA ASP A 33 5.40 16.57 -15.14
C ASP A 33 5.95 15.15 -14.86
N PRO A 34 5.13 14.08 -14.84
CA PRO A 34 5.61 12.72 -14.65
C PRO A 34 6.66 12.27 -15.68
N ALA A 35 6.65 12.81 -16.90
CA ALA A 35 7.64 12.49 -17.93
C ALA A 35 9.04 12.98 -17.54
N ASP A 36 9.12 14.05 -16.75
CA ASP A 36 10.38 14.63 -16.29
C ASP A 36 10.96 13.92 -15.05
N LEU A 37 10.22 12.98 -14.45
CA LEU A 37 10.69 12.25 -13.26
C LEU A 37 12.04 11.59 -13.50
N GLU A 38 12.22 10.91 -14.63
CA GLU A 38 13.46 10.19 -14.92
C GLU A 38 14.65 11.16 -15.03
N THR A 39 14.49 12.22 -15.82
CA THR A 39 15.51 13.26 -16.01
C THR A 39 15.88 13.99 -14.71
N VAL A 40 14.87 14.40 -13.93
CA VAL A 40 15.10 15.12 -12.66
C VAL A 40 15.79 14.21 -11.65
N LEU A 41 15.36 12.95 -11.56
CA LEU A 41 15.94 11.99 -10.62
C LEU A 41 17.35 11.56 -11.03
N ASP A 42 17.65 11.43 -12.33
CA ASP A 42 19.00 11.12 -12.81
C ASP A 42 19.98 12.24 -12.46
N ILE A 43 19.62 13.50 -12.70
CA ILE A 43 20.48 14.66 -12.37
C ILE A 43 20.72 14.75 -10.86
N GLU A 44 19.67 14.63 -10.05
CA GLU A 44 19.81 14.77 -8.60
C GLU A 44 20.48 13.56 -7.93
N SER A 45 20.26 12.34 -8.44
CA SER A 45 20.81 11.10 -7.87
C SER A 45 22.30 10.87 -8.16
N MET A 46 22.86 11.55 -9.17
CA MET A 46 24.30 11.55 -9.44
C MET A 46 25.11 12.20 -8.32
N THR A 47 24.49 13.10 -7.54
CA THR A 47 25.17 13.87 -6.49
C THR A 47 24.72 13.52 -5.07
N ASN A 48 23.71 12.65 -4.93
CA ASN A 48 23.06 12.42 -3.65
C ASN A 48 22.60 10.96 -3.48
N ASP A 49 23.41 10.15 -2.79
CA ASP A 49 23.08 8.74 -2.49
C ASP A 49 21.80 8.58 -1.65
N ARG A 50 21.42 9.61 -0.87
CA ARG A 50 20.14 9.64 -0.16
C ARG A 50 18.97 9.66 -1.13
N LEU A 51 19.08 10.36 -2.26
CA LEU A 51 18.01 10.41 -3.27
C LEU A 51 17.80 9.06 -3.97
N ARG A 52 18.86 8.29 -4.24
CA ARG A 52 18.72 6.93 -4.80
C ARG A 52 17.93 6.01 -3.87
N ASN A 53 18.20 6.09 -2.57
CA ASN A 53 17.46 5.33 -1.57
C ASN A 53 16.00 5.79 -1.40
N GLU A 54 15.68 7.03 -1.80
CA GLU A 54 14.37 7.66 -1.64
C GLU A 54 13.43 7.42 -2.82
N VAL A 55 13.97 7.34 -4.04
CA VAL A 55 13.18 7.01 -5.24
C VAL A 55 12.77 5.54 -5.21
N GLY A 56 13.62 4.67 -4.66
CA GLY A 56 13.54 3.23 -4.91
C GLY A 56 13.87 2.94 -6.38
N SER A 57 13.33 1.86 -6.94
CA SER A 57 13.55 1.52 -8.34
C SER A 57 12.41 2.02 -9.23
N LEU A 58 12.50 3.27 -9.72
CA LEU A 58 11.48 3.86 -10.59
C LEU A 58 11.21 3.04 -11.86
N ASN A 59 12.24 2.34 -12.36
CA ASN A 59 12.16 1.47 -13.54
C ASN A 59 11.18 0.29 -13.37
N LEU A 60 10.71 0.03 -12.14
CA LEU A 60 9.66 -0.95 -11.87
C LEU A 60 8.25 -0.44 -12.26
N VAL A 61 8.11 0.86 -12.49
CA VAL A 61 6.84 1.50 -12.87
C VAL A 61 6.90 1.89 -14.34
N PRO A 62 6.00 1.34 -15.19
CA PRO A 62 5.89 1.73 -16.60
C PRO A 62 5.68 3.25 -16.72
N PRO A 63 6.35 3.95 -17.65
CA PRO A 63 6.24 5.39 -17.81
C PRO A 63 4.80 5.92 -17.83
N GLU A 64 3.90 5.21 -18.51
CA GLU A 64 2.48 5.56 -18.65
C GLU A 64 1.68 5.47 -17.34
N ASP A 65 2.18 4.76 -16.34
CA ASP A 65 1.54 4.57 -15.05
C ASP A 65 2.16 5.45 -13.94
N ARG A 66 3.27 6.15 -14.22
CA ARG A 66 3.95 7.05 -13.27
C ARG A 66 3.09 8.29 -13.00
N ILE A 67 3.11 8.74 -11.75
CA ILE A 67 2.43 9.96 -11.32
C ILE A 67 3.39 10.86 -10.54
N SER A 68 3.16 12.17 -10.61
CA SER A 68 3.92 13.18 -9.90
C SER A 68 3.01 14.31 -9.39
N GLY A 69 3.59 15.21 -8.60
CA GLY A 69 2.87 16.32 -7.98
C GLY A 69 2.47 16.04 -6.52
N PRO A 70 1.79 17.00 -5.86
CA PRO A 70 1.54 16.96 -4.42
C PRO A 70 0.85 15.67 -3.97
N GLY A 71 1.35 15.05 -2.90
CA GLY A 71 0.77 13.84 -2.30
C GLY A 71 1.06 12.53 -3.05
N THR A 72 1.83 12.53 -4.14
CA THR A 72 2.11 11.30 -4.91
C THR A 72 3.18 10.40 -4.30
N SER A 73 4.06 10.93 -3.43
CA SER A 73 5.16 10.15 -2.85
C SER A 73 4.70 8.88 -2.10
N PRO A 74 3.67 8.92 -1.25
CA PRO A 74 3.16 7.73 -0.56
C PRO A 74 2.54 6.69 -1.51
N ILE A 75 2.03 7.12 -2.67
CA ILE A 75 1.53 6.24 -3.72
C ILE A 75 2.73 5.58 -4.42
N MET A 76 3.61 6.37 -5.01
CA MET A 76 4.75 5.88 -5.80
C MET A 76 5.68 4.99 -4.99
N ALA A 77 5.90 5.30 -3.71
CA ALA A 77 6.72 4.46 -2.82
C ALA A 77 6.22 3.02 -2.72
N ALA A 78 4.90 2.76 -2.84
CA ALA A 78 4.36 1.40 -2.84
C ALA A 78 4.77 0.58 -4.07
N PHE A 79 5.19 1.25 -5.14
CA PHE A 79 5.58 0.64 -6.40
C PHE A 79 7.09 0.59 -6.61
N THR A 80 7.84 1.48 -5.96
CA THR A 80 9.30 1.57 -6.11
C THR A 80 10.09 0.93 -4.98
N HIS A 81 9.48 0.69 -3.81
CA HIS A 81 10.10 0.02 -2.66
C HIS A 81 9.47 -1.35 -2.43
N LEU A 82 10.00 -2.37 -3.10
CA LEU A 82 9.42 -3.71 -3.06
C LEU A 82 9.61 -4.36 -1.69
N PRO A 83 8.58 -5.02 -1.14
CA PRO A 83 8.75 -5.85 0.05
C PRO A 83 9.61 -7.08 -0.32
N PRO A 84 10.73 -7.35 0.38
CA PRO A 84 11.69 -8.39 -0.02
C PRO A 84 11.11 -9.82 0.02
N TYR A 85 10.04 -10.05 0.78
CA TYR A 85 9.36 -11.34 0.89
C TYR A 85 7.96 -11.33 0.25
N GLY A 86 7.65 -10.32 -0.55
CA GLY A 86 6.33 -10.13 -1.13
C GLY A 86 5.25 -9.79 -0.09
N SER A 87 4.00 -9.92 -0.52
CA SER A 87 2.77 -9.77 0.26
C SER A 87 1.66 -10.62 -0.38
N ARG A 88 0.39 -10.42 -0.01
CA ARG A 88 -0.71 -11.27 -0.49
C ARG A 88 -0.80 -11.35 -2.02
N PHE A 89 -0.67 -10.23 -2.72
CA PHE A 89 -0.81 -10.13 -4.18
C PHE A 89 0.48 -9.71 -4.90
N THR A 90 1.64 -9.97 -4.31
CA THR A 90 2.94 -9.87 -5.00
C THR A 90 3.94 -10.81 -4.36
N ASP A 91 4.75 -11.48 -5.15
CA ASP A 91 5.88 -12.30 -4.70
C ASP A 91 7.13 -11.46 -4.36
N GLY A 92 7.04 -10.13 -4.52
CA GLY A 92 8.16 -9.21 -4.33
C GLY A 92 8.82 -8.78 -5.62
N SER A 93 8.38 -9.26 -6.79
CA SER A 93 8.92 -8.84 -8.10
C SER A 93 8.31 -7.53 -8.63
N PHE A 94 7.18 -7.09 -8.08
CA PHE A 94 6.53 -5.82 -8.40
C PHE A 94 5.82 -5.22 -7.18
N GLY A 95 5.62 -3.91 -7.20
CA GLY A 95 5.00 -3.21 -6.07
C GLY A 95 3.48 -3.17 -6.16
N VAL A 96 2.83 -3.08 -5.01
CA VAL A 96 1.38 -3.12 -4.86
C VAL A 96 0.95 -2.09 -3.83
N PHE A 97 0.01 -1.24 -4.22
CA PHE A 97 -0.62 -0.32 -3.29
C PHE A 97 -1.85 -0.95 -2.64
N TYR A 98 -1.78 -1.15 -1.33
CA TYR A 98 -2.88 -1.66 -0.52
C TYR A 98 -3.61 -0.54 0.20
N ALA A 99 -4.94 -0.62 0.23
CA ALA A 99 -5.81 0.24 1.03
C ALA A 99 -7.05 -0.52 1.51
N GLY A 100 -7.57 -0.11 2.68
CA GLY A 100 -8.89 -0.51 3.17
C GLY A 100 -9.95 0.50 2.73
N ARG A 101 -11.18 0.02 2.49
CA ARG A 101 -12.32 0.91 2.20
C ARG A 101 -12.64 1.86 3.36
N THR A 102 -12.42 1.40 4.58
CA THR A 102 -12.66 2.16 5.82
C THR A 102 -11.37 2.23 6.63
N LEU A 103 -11.28 3.23 7.51
CA LEU A 103 -10.14 3.38 8.42
C LEU A 103 -10.00 2.15 9.32
N GLU A 104 -11.10 1.60 9.81
CA GLU A 104 -11.13 0.43 10.69
C GLU A 104 -10.59 -0.82 9.98
N THR A 105 -10.93 -0.99 8.70
CA THR A 105 -10.35 -2.07 7.89
C THR A 105 -8.85 -1.87 7.69
N ALA A 106 -8.42 -0.65 7.36
CA ALA A 106 -7.00 -0.36 7.20
C ALA A 106 -6.21 -0.62 8.49
N ILE A 107 -6.75 -0.22 9.66
CA ILE A 107 -6.14 -0.49 10.98
C ILE A 107 -6.02 -1.98 11.25
N ALA A 108 -7.08 -2.77 10.97
CA ALA A 108 -7.05 -4.22 11.21
C ALA A 108 -5.97 -4.93 10.37
N GLU A 109 -5.85 -4.56 9.10
CA GLU A 109 -4.82 -5.10 8.19
C GLU A 109 -3.41 -4.70 8.66
N THR A 110 -3.17 -3.42 8.94
CA THR A 110 -1.84 -2.96 9.36
C THR A 110 -1.45 -3.46 10.74
N LYS A 111 -2.40 -3.59 11.67
CA LYS A 111 -2.17 -4.22 12.97
C LYS A 111 -1.63 -5.63 12.80
N TYR A 112 -2.30 -6.48 12.02
CA TYR A 112 -1.84 -7.85 11.77
C TYR A 112 -0.39 -7.90 11.27
N HIS A 113 -0.07 -7.10 10.26
CA HIS A 113 1.27 -7.08 9.67
C HIS A 113 2.33 -6.48 10.60
N ARG A 114 2.00 -5.46 11.40
CA ARG A 114 2.92 -4.91 12.41
C ARG A 114 3.19 -5.92 13.50
N GLU A 115 2.16 -6.57 14.04
CA GLU A 115 2.37 -7.58 15.07
C GLU A 115 3.20 -8.78 14.56
N ALA A 116 2.96 -9.24 13.33
CA ALA A 116 3.78 -10.31 12.74
C ALA A 116 5.26 -9.93 12.66
N PHE A 117 5.56 -8.69 12.26
CA PHE A 117 6.92 -8.16 12.23
C PHE A 117 7.54 -8.06 13.63
N LEU A 118 6.82 -7.48 14.60
CA LEU A 118 7.30 -7.28 15.97
C LEU A 118 7.55 -8.62 16.70
N ARG A 119 6.70 -9.63 16.45
CA ARG A 119 6.94 -11.00 16.97
C ARG A 119 8.18 -11.61 16.35
N ALA A 120 8.36 -11.46 15.04
CA ALA A 120 9.51 -12.03 14.33
C ALA A 120 10.85 -11.44 14.82
N THR A 121 10.86 -10.19 15.30
CA THR A 121 12.06 -9.55 15.86
C THR A 121 12.11 -9.54 17.39
N SER A 122 11.14 -10.18 18.07
CA SER A 122 11.03 -10.23 19.53
C SER A 122 11.06 -8.85 20.20
N GLU A 123 10.38 -7.86 19.62
CA GLU A 123 10.40 -6.50 20.15
C GLU A 123 9.78 -6.42 21.56
N PRO A 124 10.40 -5.67 22.49
CA PRO A 124 9.79 -5.34 23.77
C PRO A 124 8.60 -4.40 23.58
N ARG A 125 7.86 -4.15 24.67
CA ARG A 125 6.75 -3.17 24.70
C ARG A 125 7.21 -1.83 24.10
N ILE A 126 6.46 -1.35 23.10
CA ILE A 126 6.78 -0.10 22.39
C ILE A 126 5.50 0.55 21.85
N GLU A 127 5.59 1.84 21.59
CA GLU A 127 4.59 2.58 20.82
C GLU A 127 5.10 2.82 19.41
N LEU A 128 4.28 2.48 18.42
CA LEU A 128 4.59 2.72 17.01
C LEU A 128 3.75 3.88 16.50
N ASP A 129 4.43 4.88 15.95
CA ASP A 129 3.77 5.96 15.24
C ASP A 129 3.45 5.56 13.82
N MET A 130 2.18 5.73 13.47
CA MET A 130 1.59 5.32 12.21
C MET A 130 0.94 6.53 11.57
N ARG A 131 1.04 6.60 10.25
CA ARG A 131 0.47 7.69 9.45
C ARG A 131 -0.65 7.15 8.58
N VAL A 132 -1.78 7.84 8.60
CA VAL A 132 -2.94 7.54 7.76
C VAL A 132 -2.90 8.44 6.53
N TYR A 133 -3.00 7.83 5.36
CA TYR A 133 -3.27 8.50 4.11
C TYR A 133 -4.69 8.19 3.64
N ALA A 134 -5.44 9.24 3.35
CA ALA A 134 -6.69 9.15 2.59
C ALA A 134 -6.35 9.33 1.10
N VAL A 135 -6.78 8.40 0.25
CA VAL A 135 -6.44 8.36 -1.17
C VAL A 135 -7.68 8.08 -1.98
N ASP A 136 -7.87 8.80 -3.06
CA ASP A 136 -9.00 8.61 -3.95
C ASP A 136 -8.66 7.52 -4.99
N LEU A 137 -9.54 6.54 -5.13
CA LEU A 137 -9.42 5.42 -6.07
C LEU A 137 -10.61 5.45 -7.03
N ASP A 138 -10.33 5.36 -8.32
CA ASP A 138 -11.32 5.14 -9.38
C ASP A 138 -10.75 4.22 -10.45
N ALA A 139 -11.22 2.96 -10.47
CA ALA A 139 -10.70 1.94 -11.38
C ALA A 139 -11.71 0.81 -11.63
N VAL A 140 -11.53 0.09 -12.74
CA VAL A 140 -12.12 -1.24 -12.92
C VAL A 140 -11.15 -2.27 -12.36
N LEU A 141 -11.59 -3.06 -11.37
CA LEU A 141 -10.78 -4.05 -10.66
C LEU A 141 -11.38 -5.45 -10.81
N HIS A 142 -10.52 -6.47 -10.77
CA HIS A 142 -10.97 -7.85 -10.58
C HIS A 142 -11.58 -7.98 -9.18
N ASP A 143 -12.85 -8.30 -9.11
CA ASP A 143 -13.64 -8.26 -7.90
C ASP A 143 -13.86 -9.67 -7.37
N ILE A 144 -13.11 -10.01 -6.31
CA ILE A 144 -13.18 -11.31 -5.65
C ILE A 144 -13.92 -11.24 -4.31
N ARG A 145 -14.55 -10.10 -4.01
CA ARG A 145 -15.37 -9.94 -2.80
C ARG A 145 -16.54 -10.94 -2.80
N GLY A 146 -16.89 -11.43 -1.62
CA GLY A 146 -17.89 -12.48 -1.43
C GLY A 146 -17.45 -13.87 -1.89
N MET A 147 -16.22 -14.04 -2.39
CA MET A 147 -15.75 -15.32 -2.96
C MET A 147 -14.91 -16.15 -1.99
N ARG A 148 -14.82 -15.78 -0.70
CA ARG A 148 -13.99 -16.47 0.30
C ARG A 148 -14.16 -17.98 0.32
N ASP A 149 -15.40 -18.45 0.34
CA ASP A 149 -15.72 -19.87 0.45
C ASP A 149 -15.40 -20.64 -0.84
N THR A 150 -15.25 -19.94 -1.96
CA THR A 150 -14.98 -20.54 -3.28
C THR A 150 -13.54 -20.35 -3.74
N MET A 151 -12.79 -19.44 -3.11
CA MET A 151 -11.40 -19.09 -3.42
C MET A 151 -10.50 -19.25 -2.19
N LEU A 152 -10.64 -20.37 -1.48
CA LEU A 152 -9.95 -20.63 -0.20
C LEU A 152 -8.43 -20.40 -0.27
N GLY A 153 -7.76 -20.84 -1.33
CA GLY A 153 -6.32 -20.63 -1.50
C GLY A 153 -5.92 -19.16 -1.66
N ILE A 154 -6.78 -18.33 -2.29
CA ILE A 154 -6.54 -16.89 -2.45
C ILE A 154 -6.74 -16.16 -1.11
N TYR A 155 -7.70 -16.65 -0.32
CA TYR A 155 -8.07 -16.11 0.99
C TYR A 155 -7.37 -16.75 2.17
N ASP A 156 -6.36 -17.60 1.94
CA ASP A 156 -5.62 -18.26 3.02
C ASP A 156 -5.03 -17.20 3.98
N PRO A 157 -5.22 -17.34 5.30
CA PRO A 157 -4.77 -16.35 6.27
C PRO A 157 -3.25 -16.33 6.47
N SER A 158 -2.54 -17.38 6.06
CA SER A 158 -1.13 -17.63 6.36
C SER A 158 -0.26 -17.85 5.13
N SER A 159 -0.81 -18.39 4.05
CA SER A 159 -0.13 -18.63 2.79
C SER A 159 -0.58 -17.63 1.72
N TYR A 160 0.38 -17.07 1.00
CA TYR A 160 0.11 -16.16 -0.13
C TYR A 160 0.41 -16.79 -1.49
N THR A 161 0.81 -18.06 -1.55
CA THR A 161 1.27 -18.70 -2.80
C THR A 161 0.21 -18.64 -3.91
N ALA A 162 -1.04 -19.01 -3.62
CA ALA A 162 -2.09 -19.01 -4.63
C ALA A 162 -2.53 -17.60 -5.03
N SER A 163 -2.60 -16.66 -4.07
CA SER A 163 -2.94 -15.26 -4.36
C SER A 163 -1.85 -14.52 -5.13
N GLN A 164 -0.57 -14.84 -4.88
CA GLN A 164 0.56 -14.32 -5.64
C GLN A 164 0.56 -14.82 -7.07
N ALA A 165 0.38 -16.14 -7.28
CA ALA A 165 0.29 -16.71 -8.62
C ALA A 165 -0.84 -16.08 -9.44
N LEU A 166 -2.02 -15.93 -8.83
CA LEU A 166 -3.15 -15.26 -9.47
C LEU A 166 -2.88 -13.78 -9.76
N ALA A 167 -2.21 -13.08 -8.84
CA ALA A 167 -1.89 -11.67 -9.03
C ALA A 167 -0.92 -11.43 -10.18
N ILE A 168 0.08 -12.29 -10.36
CA ILE A 168 1.01 -12.25 -11.48
C ILE A 168 0.24 -12.39 -12.80
N GLU A 169 -0.65 -13.39 -12.89
CA GLU A 169 -1.48 -13.63 -14.07
C GLU A 169 -2.35 -12.42 -14.42
N ILE A 170 -3.09 -11.90 -13.44
CA ILE A 170 -4.00 -10.76 -13.62
C ILE A 170 -3.24 -9.46 -13.94
N ARG A 171 -2.09 -9.23 -13.32
CA ARG A 171 -1.24 -8.08 -13.64
C ARG A 171 -0.71 -8.17 -15.07
N ASN A 172 -0.24 -9.34 -15.49
CA ASN A 172 0.27 -9.58 -16.84
C ASN A 172 -0.81 -9.45 -17.92
N SER A 173 -2.09 -9.62 -17.57
CA SER A 173 -3.21 -9.30 -18.46
C SER A 173 -3.55 -7.80 -18.52
N GLY A 174 -2.76 -6.93 -17.90
CA GLY A 174 -2.93 -5.47 -17.93
C GLY A 174 -3.93 -4.91 -16.92
N SER A 175 -4.37 -5.68 -15.93
CA SER A 175 -5.34 -5.24 -14.91
C SER A 175 -4.80 -4.13 -14.00
N SER A 176 -5.71 -3.30 -13.47
CA SER A 176 -5.40 -2.30 -12.44
C SER A 176 -5.30 -2.87 -11.03
N GLY A 177 -5.83 -4.06 -10.76
CA GLY A 177 -5.77 -4.66 -9.42
C GLY A 177 -6.97 -5.52 -9.02
N PHE A 178 -7.08 -5.73 -7.71
CA PHE A 178 -8.16 -6.48 -7.06
C PHE A 178 -8.98 -5.63 -6.10
N ALA A 179 -10.28 -5.94 -6.01
CA ALA A 179 -11.10 -5.67 -4.84
C ALA A 179 -11.37 -7.00 -4.12
N TYR A 180 -11.17 -7.04 -2.79
CA TYR A 180 -11.23 -8.29 -2.02
C TYR A 180 -11.69 -8.06 -0.58
N ASP A 181 -12.29 -9.08 0.03
CA ASP A 181 -12.66 -9.01 1.46
C ASP A 181 -11.43 -9.09 2.38
N SER A 182 -11.32 -8.21 3.37
CA SER A 182 -10.25 -8.17 4.39
C SER A 182 -10.18 -9.43 5.26
N VAL A 183 -9.16 -10.26 5.10
CA VAL A 183 -9.00 -11.50 5.90
C VAL A 183 -8.84 -11.19 7.41
N ARG A 184 -8.53 -9.93 7.76
CA ARG A 184 -8.31 -9.49 9.14
C ARG A 184 -9.54 -8.86 9.80
N LYS A 185 -10.47 -8.29 9.02
CA LYS A 185 -11.71 -7.68 9.52
C LYS A 185 -12.94 -8.27 8.83
N PRO A 186 -13.80 -9.01 9.55
CA PRO A 186 -15.10 -9.44 9.03
C PRO A 186 -15.90 -8.26 8.47
N GLY A 187 -16.46 -8.42 7.26
CA GLY A 187 -17.17 -7.37 6.52
C GLY A 187 -16.29 -6.19 6.05
N GLY A 188 -14.98 -6.24 6.29
CA GLY A 188 -14.04 -5.27 5.74
C GLY A 188 -13.74 -5.57 4.28
N GLU A 189 -13.56 -4.52 3.48
CA GLU A 189 -13.14 -4.61 2.08
C GLU A 189 -11.82 -3.88 1.87
N CYS A 190 -10.99 -4.43 0.99
CA CYS A 190 -9.67 -3.94 0.64
C CYS A 190 -9.46 -3.93 -0.87
N VAL A 191 -8.44 -3.20 -1.28
CA VAL A 191 -7.95 -3.19 -2.66
C VAL A 191 -6.44 -3.45 -2.69
N ALA A 192 -6.00 -4.06 -3.77
CA ALA A 192 -4.59 -4.24 -4.12
C ALA A 192 -4.40 -3.71 -5.53
N ILE A 193 -3.72 -2.57 -5.67
CA ILE A 193 -3.61 -1.80 -6.90
C ILE A 193 -2.22 -2.02 -7.53
N PHE A 194 -2.22 -2.27 -8.83
CA PHE A 194 -1.01 -2.51 -9.63
C PHE A 194 -0.53 -1.31 -10.44
N LYS A 195 -1.36 -0.27 -10.58
CA LYS A 195 -1.07 0.92 -11.40
C LYS A 195 -1.23 2.21 -10.58
N PRO A 196 -0.17 3.00 -10.34
CA PRO A 196 -0.28 4.24 -9.58
C PRO A 196 -1.31 5.21 -10.14
N ARG A 197 -1.41 5.36 -11.48
CA ARG A 197 -2.29 6.34 -12.15
C ARG A 197 -3.80 6.23 -11.86
N VAL A 198 -4.27 5.15 -11.23
CA VAL A 198 -5.69 5.02 -10.82
C VAL A 198 -5.95 5.57 -9.42
N LEU A 199 -4.91 6.07 -8.75
CA LEU A 199 -4.92 6.68 -7.43
C LEU A 199 -4.65 8.18 -7.55
N SER A 200 -5.35 8.98 -6.77
CA SER A 200 -5.21 10.44 -6.78
C SER A 200 -5.52 11.05 -5.42
N ASN A 201 -5.32 12.36 -5.27
CA ASN A 201 -5.72 13.14 -4.09
C ASN A 201 -5.26 12.52 -2.75
N CYS A 202 -4.04 11.97 -2.74
CA CYS A 202 -3.46 11.35 -1.55
C CYS A 202 -3.03 12.43 -0.57
N ARG A 203 -3.62 12.38 0.63
CA ARG A 203 -3.43 13.38 1.69
C ARG A 203 -3.14 12.67 3.01
N GLN A 204 -2.15 13.17 3.73
CA GLN A 204 -1.96 12.76 5.13
C GLN A 204 -3.15 13.27 5.93
N GLU A 205 -3.88 12.35 6.56
CA GLU A 205 -5.13 12.67 7.23
C GLU A 205 -4.94 12.80 8.75
N ARG A 206 -4.35 11.79 9.39
CA ARG A 206 -4.11 11.76 10.84
C ARG A 206 -2.91 10.88 11.21
N HIS A 207 -2.45 11.01 12.44
CA HIS A 207 -1.46 10.11 13.04
C HIS A 207 -2.14 9.18 14.03
N LEU A 208 -1.71 7.92 14.05
CA LEU A 208 -2.14 6.93 15.02
C LEU A 208 -0.93 6.44 15.82
N THR A 209 -1.17 5.98 17.03
CA THR A 209 -0.18 5.26 17.82
C THR A 209 -0.67 3.86 18.13
N TYR A 210 0.10 2.87 17.73
CA TYR A 210 -0.18 1.46 18.03
C TYR A 210 0.64 1.06 19.25
N VAL A 211 -0.04 0.67 20.32
CA VAL A 211 0.58 0.26 21.58
C VAL A 211 0.83 -1.24 21.55
N TRP A 212 2.07 -1.64 21.31
CA TRP A 212 2.52 -3.02 21.36
C TRP A 212 2.89 -3.41 22.79
N ASP A 213 2.27 -4.45 23.34
CA ASP A 213 2.49 -4.90 24.72
C ASP A 213 3.63 -5.92 24.89
N GLY A 214 4.28 -6.33 23.80
CA GLY A 214 5.23 -7.45 23.76
C GLY A 214 4.68 -8.70 23.06
N SER A 215 3.37 -8.74 22.78
CA SER A 215 2.69 -9.90 22.17
C SER A 215 1.59 -9.54 21.16
N SER A 216 0.88 -8.43 21.40
CA SER A 216 -0.18 -7.90 20.55
C SER A 216 -0.20 -6.38 20.57
N ILE A 217 -0.80 -5.76 19.55
CA ILE A 217 -1.14 -4.33 19.62
C ILE A 217 -2.42 -4.22 20.45
N SER A 218 -2.28 -3.88 21.72
CA SER A 218 -3.39 -3.82 22.67
C SER A 218 -4.34 -2.66 22.39
N THR A 219 -3.80 -1.50 22.01
CA THR A 219 -4.56 -0.25 21.86
C THR A 219 -4.08 0.54 20.64
N VAL A 220 -5.01 1.27 20.01
CA VAL A 220 -4.73 2.22 18.94
C VAL A 220 -5.29 3.59 19.34
N TYR A 221 -4.43 4.59 19.44
CA TYR A 221 -4.81 5.98 19.71
C TYR A 221 -4.71 6.84 18.45
N GLU A 222 -5.49 7.91 18.39
CA GLU A 222 -5.28 9.01 17.44
C GLU A 222 -4.39 10.07 18.10
N LYS A 223 -3.31 10.47 17.43
CA LYS A 223 -2.44 11.57 17.85
C LYS A 223 -2.94 12.88 17.27
N ARG A 224 -3.00 13.91 18.12
CA ARG A 224 -3.33 15.28 17.74
C ARG A 224 -2.21 16.20 18.17
N ASP A 225 -1.72 16.99 17.23
CA ASP A 225 -0.83 18.10 17.54
C ASP A 225 -1.66 19.27 18.07
N LEU A 226 -1.22 19.86 19.18
CA LEU A 226 -1.88 20.99 19.84
C LEU A 226 -0.98 22.23 19.88
N SER A 227 0.19 22.19 19.23
CA SER A 227 1.03 23.36 19.06
C SER A 227 0.33 24.33 18.10
N LEU A 228 -0.08 25.48 18.65
CA LEU A 228 -0.66 26.63 17.95
C LEU A 228 0.43 27.61 17.53
#